data_AF-A0A9Q0TB74-F1
#
_entry.id   AF-A0A9Q0TB74-F1
#
_cell.length_a   1.000
_cell.length_b   1.000
_cell.length_c   1.000
_cell.angle_alpha   90.00
_cell.angle_beta   90.00
_cell.angle_gamma   90.00
#
_symmetry.space_group_name_H-M   'P 1'
#
loop_
_entity.id
_entity.type
_entity.pdbx_description
1 polymer ?
#
loop_
_entity_poly.entity_id
_entity_poly.type
_entity_poly.pdbx_seq_one_letter_code
_entity_poly.pdbx_strand_id
1 'polypeptide(L)'
;MLRSPQFYRYWLDFRRALHEWARKKRYQPAIMDELAGLLKGRIDNGLVGSERRYGSCAVVGNSGILMQKEYGELIDRHEVVIRLNNARTEKYERNVGAKTNISFVNSNILHLCGRRQGCFCHPYGANVPMVMYICQPAHFLDYIVCNSSHNAPLIVTDPRFDLLCARIVKYYSLKRFVEETGKSLDEWGSAHDGSMFHYSSGMQAVMLAVGICDKVSIFGFGKSASARHHYHTNQKAELRLHDYEAEYDLYHDLVNNPQAVPFIKDTFKFPAAAIYQ
;
A
#
# COMPACT_ATOMS: atom_id res chain seq x y z
N MET A 1 -6.94 11.43 -29.10
CA MET A 1 -5.95 11.73 -28.04
C MET A 1 -4.56 12.09 -28.58
N LEU A 2 -3.98 11.36 -29.55
CA LEU A 2 -2.59 11.54 -30.03
C LEU A 2 -2.25 12.87 -30.75
N ARG A 3 -3.24 13.70 -31.08
CA ARG A 3 -3.05 14.97 -31.84
C ARG A 3 -3.34 16.24 -31.02
N SER A 4 -3.58 16.13 -29.72
CA SER A 4 -3.80 17.29 -28.84
C SER A 4 -2.47 17.86 -28.35
N PRO A 5 -2.28 19.19 -28.27
CA PRO A 5 -1.12 19.81 -27.62
C PRO A 5 -0.90 19.33 -26.18
N GLN A 6 -1.99 18.98 -25.48
CA GLN A 6 -1.92 18.42 -24.13
C GLN A 6 -1.24 17.03 -24.09
N PHE A 7 -1.37 16.23 -25.16
CA PHE A 7 -0.74 14.91 -25.23
C PHE A 7 0.79 15.02 -25.26
N TYR A 8 1.34 16.00 -25.97
CA TYR A 8 2.80 16.21 -26.00
C TYR A 8 3.36 16.55 -24.61
N ARG A 9 2.65 17.39 -23.84
CA ARG A 9 3.01 17.71 -22.46
C ARG A 9 2.97 16.47 -21.57
N TYR A 10 1.87 15.72 -21.60
CA TYR A 10 1.74 14.48 -20.84
C TYR A 10 2.79 13.44 -21.23
N TRP A 11 3.19 13.38 -22.50
CA TRP A 11 4.24 12.47 -22.97
C TRP A 11 5.63 12.83 -22.42
N LEU A 12 5.96 14.12 -22.35
CA LEU A 12 7.23 14.56 -21.75
C LEU A 12 7.27 14.27 -20.25
N ASP A 13 6.18 14.55 -19.54
CA ASP A 13 6.06 14.26 -18.11
C ASP A 13 6.14 12.75 -17.85
N PHE A 14 5.53 11.94 -18.71
CA PHE A 14 5.59 10.47 -18.67
C PHE A 14 7.03 9.97 -18.81
N ARG A 15 7.76 10.44 -19.83
CA ARG A 15 9.15 10.04 -20.04
C ARG A 15 10.03 10.42 -18.86
N ARG A 16 9.82 11.59 -18.28
CA ARG A 16 10.57 12.05 -17.10
C ARG A 16 10.30 11.18 -15.89
N ALA A 17 9.03 10.96 -15.55
CA ALA A 17 8.62 10.12 -14.43
C ALA A 17 9.16 8.69 -14.57
N LEU A 18 9.04 8.11 -15.78
CA LEU A 18 9.55 6.77 -16.07
C LEU A 18 11.07 6.69 -15.94
N HIS A 19 11.80 7.67 -16.46
CA HIS A 19 13.26 7.71 -16.38
C HIS A 19 13.74 7.84 -14.94
N GLU A 20 13.14 8.73 -14.15
CA GLU A 20 13.46 8.88 -12.73
C GLU A 20 13.15 7.62 -11.92
N TRP A 21 12.00 7.00 -12.18
CA TRP A 21 11.60 5.74 -11.56
C TRP A 21 12.60 4.62 -11.87
N ALA A 22 12.98 4.47 -13.13
CA ALA A 22 13.95 3.46 -13.56
C ALA A 22 15.33 3.71 -12.93
N ARG A 23 15.81 4.95 -12.90
CA ARG A 23 17.13 5.31 -12.34
C ARG A 23 17.22 5.05 -10.84
N LYS A 24 16.12 5.24 -10.10
CA LYS A 24 16.07 5.04 -8.65
C LYS A 24 15.85 3.58 -8.24
N LYS A 25 15.51 2.69 -9.17
CA LYS A 25 15.18 1.28 -8.91
C LYS A 25 16.43 0.47 -8.53
N ARG A 26 16.85 0.63 -7.28
CA ARG A 26 17.95 -0.11 -6.66
C ARG A 26 17.61 -0.41 -5.22
N TYR A 27 18.21 -1.46 -4.68
CA TYR A 27 18.00 -1.81 -3.28
C TYR A 27 18.75 -0.83 -2.38
N GLN A 28 18.05 -0.33 -1.36
CA GLN A 28 18.63 0.54 -0.35
C GLN A 28 17.99 0.22 1.02
N PRO A 29 18.72 -0.40 1.96
CA PRO A 29 18.16 -0.87 3.24
C PRO A 29 17.72 0.29 4.17
N ALA A 30 18.28 1.49 3.97
CA ALA A 30 17.96 2.67 4.77
C ALA A 30 16.70 3.42 4.29
N ILE A 31 16.00 2.95 3.25
CA ILE A 31 14.83 3.66 2.70
C ILE A 31 13.74 3.89 3.76
N MET A 32 13.60 2.98 4.72
CA MET A 32 12.61 3.09 5.80
C MET A 32 12.82 4.33 6.67
N ASP A 33 14.07 4.74 6.92
CA ASP A 33 14.41 5.96 7.67
C ASP A 33 14.03 7.24 6.88
N GLU A 34 14.04 7.17 5.55
CA GLU A 34 13.78 8.31 4.66
C GLU A 34 12.28 8.53 4.37
N LEU A 35 11.43 7.52 4.62
CA LEU A 35 10.03 7.53 4.18
C LEU A 35 9.22 8.71 4.73
N ALA A 36 9.42 9.07 6.01
CA ALA A 36 8.73 10.20 6.61
C ALA A 36 9.06 11.50 5.84
N GLY A 37 10.34 11.80 5.61
CA GLY A 37 10.73 12.98 4.84
C GLY A 37 10.25 12.95 3.38
N LEU A 38 10.28 11.79 2.73
CA LEU A 38 9.86 11.65 1.33
C LEU A 38 8.36 11.84 1.12
N LEU A 39 7.52 11.40 2.07
CA LEU A 39 6.06 11.37 1.93
C LEU A 39 5.36 12.43 2.77
N LYS A 40 5.65 12.50 4.07
CA LYS A 40 4.97 13.43 4.98
C LYS A 40 5.22 14.88 4.56
N GLY A 41 6.44 15.22 4.15
CA GLY A 41 6.73 16.57 3.62
C GLY A 41 5.92 16.94 2.38
N ARG A 42 5.57 15.96 1.54
CA ARG A 42 4.72 16.20 0.36
C ARG A 42 3.24 16.24 0.71
N ILE A 43 2.80 15.41 1.66
CA ILE A 43 1.41 15.33 2.12
C ILE A 43 1.04 16.58 2.94
N ASP A 44 1.93 17.02 3.82
CA ASP A 44 1.72 18.16 4.74
C ASP A 44 2.11 19.51 4.12
N ASN A 45 2.29 19.60 2.80
CA ASN A 45 2.67 20.83 2.08
C ASN A 45 3.94 21.53 2.65
N GLY A 46 4.94 20.77 3.10
CA GLY A 46 6.22 21.32 3.55
C GLY A 46 6.18 22.09 4.88
N LEU A 47 5.18 21.85 5.73
CA LEU A 47 5.12 22.44 7.07
C LEU A 47 6.32 22.02 7.95
N VAL A 48 6.80 22.94 8.78
CA VAL A 48 7.94 22.75 9.71
C VAL A 48 7.70 21.52 10.61
N GLY A 49 8.63 20.56 10.60
CA GLY A 49 8.50 19.28 11.31
C GLY A 49 8.08 18.10 10.42
N SER A 50 8.11 18.24 9.10
CA SER A 50 7.75 17.20 8.11
C SER A 50 8.59 15.92 8.15
N GLU A 51 9.75 15.93 8.82
CA GLU A 51 10.58 14.73 8.99
C GLU A 51 10.15 13.86 10.18
N ARG A 52 9.34 14.41 11.11
CA ARG A 52 8.85 13.65 12.26
C ARG A 52 7.74 12.72 11.83
N ARG A 53 7.79 11.47 12.28
CA ARG A 53 6.71 10.48 12.09
C ARG A 53 5.40 10.96 12.72
N TYR A 54 4.28 10.51 12.18
CA TYR A 54 2.97 10.68 12.81
C TYR A 54 2.91 9.90 14.13
N GLY A 55 2.21 10.41 15.13
CA GLY A 55 2.11 9.76 16.44
C GLY A 55 1.36 8.43 16.39
N SER A 56 0.35 8.29 15.52
CA SER A 56 -0.35 7.01 15.34
C SER A 56 -1.02 6.88 13.97
N CYS A 57 -0.96 5.68 13.41
CA CYS A 57 -1.59 5.34 12.15
C CYS A 57 -2.48 4.10 12.28
N ALA A 58 -3.69 4.18 11.72
CA ALA A 58 -4.51 3.01 11.44
C ALA A 58 -4.40 2.67 9.95
N VAL A 59 -4.03 1.43 9.64
CA VAL A 59 -4.12 0.88 8.28
C VAL A 59 -5.36 0.00 8.21
N VAL A 60 -6.32 0.39 7.38
CA VAL A 60 -7.62 -0.28 7.27
C VAL A 60 -7.66 -1.06 5.97
N GLY A 61 -7.54 -2.39 6.09
CA GLY A 61 -7.71 -3.35 5.03
C GLY A 61 -9.16 -3.54 4.62
N ASN A 62 -9.37 -4.32 3.57
CA ASN A 62 -10.71 -4.49 2.98
C ASN A 62 -11.41 -5.77 3.42
N SER A 63 -10.80 -6.59 4.29
CA SER A 63 -11.36 -7.89 4.69
C SER A 63 -12.75 -7.78 5.30
N GLY A 64 -13.63 -8.73 4.96
CA GLY A 64 -14.96 -8.87 5.54
C GLY A 64 -14.96 -9.12 7.06
N ILE A 65 -13.81 -9.48 7.63
CA ILE A 65 -13.66 -9.71 9.07
C ILE A 65 -14.02 -8.48 9.89
N LEU A 66 -13.83 -7.27 9.32
CA LEU A 66 -14.21 -6.00 9.95
C LEU A 66 -15.70 -5.93 10.29
N MET A 67 -16.56 -6.71 9.65
CA MET A 67 -18.00 -6.72 9.92
C MET A 67 -18.36 -7.44 11.23
N GLN A 68 -17.41 -8.12 11.87
CA GLN A 68 -17.65 -8.87 13.10
C GLN A 68 -17.57 -7.99 14.35
N LYS A 69 -16.91 -6.82 14.26
CA LYS A 69 -16.66 -5.92 15.40
C LYS A 69 -16.78 -4.47 15.00
N GLU A 70 -17.04 -3.62 15.99
CA GLU A 70 -17.29 -2.20 15.80
C GLU A 70 -16.02 -1.40 16.07
N TYR A 71 -15.04 -1.52 15.16
CA TYR A 71 -13.77 -0.83 15.29
C TYR A 71 -13.82 0.65 14.87
N GLY A 72 -14.98 1.16 14.41
CA GLY A 72 -15.06 2.46 13.75
C GLY A 72 -14.53 3.62 14.58
N GLU A 73 -14.96 3.73 15.85
CA GLU A 73 -14.44 4.76 16.75
C GLU A 73 -12.96 4.57 17.05
N LEU A 74 -12.50 3.33 17.22
CA LEU A 74 -11.11 3.03 17.51
C LEU A 74 -10.20 3.41 16.34
N ILE A 75 -10.64 3.13 15.11
CA ILE A 75 -9.96 3.54 13.88
C ILE A 75 -9.86 5.06 13.82
N ASP A 76 -10.99 5.76 13.98
CA ASP A 76 -11.06 7.22 13.82
C ASP A 76 -10.32 7.99 14.93
N ARG A 77 -9.95 7.36 16.05
CA ARG A 77 -9.08 7.95 17.09
C ARG A 77 -7.62 8.11 16.68
N HIS A 78 -7.16 7.43 15.63
CA HIS A 78 -5.79 7.58 15.16
C HIS A 78 -5.58 8.96 14.51
N GLU A 79 -4.33 9.45 14.57
CA GLU A 79 -3.94 10.71 13.93
C GLU A 79 -4.12 10.62 12.42
N VAL A 80 -3.63 9.51 11.83
CA VAL A 80 -3.72 9.22 10.41
C VAL A 80 -4.45 7.90 10.18
N VAL A 81 -5.45 7.91 9.30
CA VAL A 81 -6.11 6.69 8.79
C VAL A 81 -5.74 6.49 7.32
N ILE A 82 -5.09 5.36 7.03
CA ILE A 82 -4.69 4.91 5.69
C ILE A 82 -5.70 3.86 5.21
N ARG A 83 -6.37 4.12 4.09
CA ARG A 83 -7.34 3.18 3.50
C ARG A 83 -6.88 2.70 2.14
N LEU A 84 -7.29 1.48 1.77
CA LEU A 84 -6.77 0.80 0.60
C LEU A 84 -7.71 0.87 -0.60
N ASN A 85 -7.14 1.10 -1.78
CA ASN A 85 -7.82 0.97 -3.07
C ASN A 85 -9.10 1.82 -3.17
N ASN A 86 -10.28 1.19 -3.20
CA ASN A 86 -11.57 1.85 -3.35
C ASN A 86 -12.61 1.28 -2.38
N ALA A 87 -12.22 1.17 -1.11
CA ALA A 87 -13.07 0.61 -0.06
C ALA A 87 -14.13 1.64 0.35
N ARG A 88 -15.40 1.21 0.35
CA ARG A 88 -16.51 2.09 0.75
C ARG A 88 -16.49 2.27 2.27
N THR A 89 -16.60 3.49 2.78
CA THR A 89 -16.82 3.74 4.22
C THR A 89 -18.29 3.95 4.54
N GLU A 90 -19.01 4.61 3.63
CA GLU A 90 -20.44 4.89 3.77
C GLU A 90 -21.25 3.60 4.00
N LYS A 91 -22.09 3.60 5.04
CA LYS A 91 -22.90 2.48 5.57
C LYS A 91 -22.12 1.44 6.40
N TYR A 92 -20.81 1.62 6.55
CA TYR A 92 -19.94 0.71 7.31
C TYR A 92 -19.18 1.44 8.42
N GLU A 93 -19.46 2.72 8.67
CA GLU A 93 -18.70 3.61 9.56
C GLU A 93 -18.59 3.06 10.98
N ARG A 94 -19.64 2.39 11.47
CA ARG A 94 -19.63 1.74 12.78
C ARG A 94 -18.52 0.70 12.91
N ASN A 95 -18.21 -0.01 11.82
CA ASN A 95 -17.19 -1.05 11.78
C ASN A 95 -15.83 -0.52 11.34
N VAL A 96 -15.79 0.35 10.33
CA VAL A 96 -14.55 0.72 9.62
C VAL A 96 -14.15 2.19 9.81
N GLY A 97 -14.96 2.99 10.50
CA GLY A 97 -14.74 4.42 10.70
C GLY A 97 -15.07 5.25 9.46
N ALA A 98 -15.13 6.56 9.62
CA ALA A 98 -15.37 7.53 8.55
C ALA A 98 -14.10 8.30 8.15
N LYS A 99 -13.12 8.44 9.06
CA LYS A 99 -11.90 9.23 8.82
C LYS A 99 -11.04 8.57 7.73
N THR A 100 -10.52 9.39 6.82
CA THR A 100 -9.51 8.99 5.83
C THR A 100 -8.53 10.14 5.65
N ASN A 101 -7.26 9.90 5.92
CA ASN A 101 -6.19 10.89 5.74
C ASN A 101 -5.32 10.56 4.53
N ILE A 102 -5.09 9.27 4.26
CA ILE A 102 -4.28 8.81 3.13
C ILE A 102 -5.04 7.70 2.38
N SER A 103 -5.13 7.84 1.06
CA SER A 103 -5.61 6.79 0.16
C SER A 103 -4.42 6.05 -0.44
N PHE A 104 -4.19 4.79 -0.05
CA PHE A 104 -3.14 3.96 -0.62
C PHE A 104 -3.70 3.05 -1.72
N VAL A 105 -3.24 3.19 -2.97
CA VAL A 105 -3.87 2.52 -4.11
C VAL A 105 -2.89 1.78 -5.02
N ASN A 106 -3.35 0.67 -5.57
CA ASN A 106 -2.71 0.04 -6.72
C ASN A 106 -2.95 0.86 -7.99
N SER A 107 -1.92 1.07 -8.82
CA SER A 107 -2.05 1.76 -10.11
C SER A 107 -3.12 1.23 -11.09
N ASN A 108 -3.48 -0.05 -11.01
CA ASN A 108 -4.59 -0.61 -11.77
C ASN A 108 -5.93 0.05 -11.43
N ILE A 109 -6.11 0.56 -10.19
CA ILE A 109 -7.32 1.30 -9.80
C ILE A 109 -7.45 2.56 -10.67
N LEU A 110 -6.35 3.28 -10.89
CA LEU A 110 -6.34 4.43 -11.79
C LEU A 110 -6.44 4.01 -13.25
N HIS A 111 -5.78 2.91 -13.67
CA HIS A 111 -5.86 2.43 -15.05
C HIS A 111 -7.30 2.08 -15.48
N LEU A 112 -8.07 1.48 -14.58
CA LEU A 112 -9.49 1.17 -14.80
C LEU A 112 -10.35 2.45 -14.93
N CYS A 113 -9.90 3.56 -14.35
CA CYS A 113 -10.63 4.82 -14.26
C CYS A 113 -10.23 5.85 -15.33
N GLY A 114 -8.93 6.12 -15.51
CA GLY A 114 -8.38 7.16 -16.37
C GLY A 114 -8.73 7.03 -17.85
N ARG A 115 -9.27 5.87 -18.26
CA ARG A 115 -9.69 5.57 -19.64
C ARG A 115 -11.19 5.69 -19.89
N ARG A 116 -12.00 6.03 -18.88
CA ARG A 116 -13.48 6.12 -18.97
C ARG A 116 -13.98 7.55 -18.76
N GLN A 117 -14.87 8.03 -19.64
CA GLN A 117 -15.59 9.29 -19.42
C GLN A 117 -16.44 9.20 -18.15
N GLY A 118 -16.34 10.20 -17.28
CA GLY A 118 -17.08 10.28 -16.02
C GLY A 118 -16.49 9.49 -14.85
N CYS A 119 -15.27 8.94 -14.99
CA CYS A 119 -14.59 8.32 -13.86
C CYS A 119 -13.73 9.35 -13.10
N PHE A 120 -13.82 9.32 -11.78
CA PHE A 120 -13.09 10.23 -10.89
C PHE A 120 -11.90 9.48 -10.29
N CYS A 121 -10.68 10.02 -10.46
CA CYS A 121 -9.45 9.46 -9.89
C CYS A 121 -9.34 9.65 -8.36
N HIS A 122 -10.47 9.59 -7.64
CA HIS A 122 -10.60 10.08 -6.27
C HIS A 122 -11.42 9.08 -5.43
N PRO A 123 -10.90 7.86 -5.17
CA PRO A 123 -11.64 6.81 -4.47
C PRO A 123 -12.15 7.24 -3.09
N TYR A 124 -11.43 8.13 -2.42
CA TYR A 124 -11.79 8.69 -1.11
C TYR A 124 -12.04 10.21 -1.15
N GLY A 125 -12.34 10.76 -2.32
CA GLY A 125 -12.59 12.20 -2.51
C GLY A 125 -11.36 12.98 -2.97
N ALA A 126 -11.59 14.14 -3.60
CA ALA A 126 -10.56 14.89 -4.31
C ALA A 126 -9.52 15.57 -3.38
N ASN A 127 -9.84 15.68 -2.09
CA ASN A 127 -9.02 16.38 -1.10
C ASN A 127 -8.22 15.43 -0.19
N VAL A 128 -8.29 14.11 -0.41
CA VAL A 128 -7.53 13.12 0.36
C VAL A 128 -6.24 12.80 -0.39
N PRO A 129 -5.05 13.08 0.17
CA PRO A 129 -3.77 12.70 -0.41
C PRO A 129 -3.73 11.22 -0.80
N MET A 130 -3.21 10.95 -1.99
CA MET A 130 -3.15 9.60 -2.54
C MET A 130 -1.70 9.16 -2.71
N VAL A 131 -1.39 7.97 -2.23
CA VAL A 131 -0.10 7.31 -2.40
C VAL A 131 -0.32 6.04 -3.22
N MET A 132 0.53 5.78 -4.22
CA MET A 132 0.35 4.65 -5.11
C MET A 132 1.65 4.02 -5.58
N TYR A 133 1.62 2.71 -5.83
CA TYR A 133 2.70 2.01 -6.53
C TYR A 133 2.32 1.69 -7.98
N ILE A 134 3.32 1.70 -8.86
CA ILE A 134 3.15 1.49 -10.29
C ILE A 134 3.40 0.02 -10.64
N CYS A 135 2.36 -0.68 -11.10
CA CYS A 135 2.41 -2.07 -11.52
C CYS A 135 2.96 -2.22 -12.94
N GLN A 136 2.63 -1.29 -13.83
CA GLN A 136 3.09 -1.32 -15.22
C GLN A 136 3.56 0.08 -15.64
N PRO A 137 4.65 0.20 -16.43
CA PRO A 137 5.14 1.49 -16.90
C PRO A 137 4.07 2.34 -17.56
N ALA A 138 3.13 1.73 -18.30
CA ALA A 138 2.03 2.44 -18.94
C ALA A 138 1.14 3.24 -17.97
N HIS A 139 1.05 2.80 -16.69
CA HIS A 139 0.21 3.46 -15.69
C HIS A 139 0.77 4.83 -15.24
N PHE A 140 2.00 5.19 -15.60
CA PHE A 140 2.49 6.56 -15.40
C PHE A 140 1.66 7.58 -16.18
N LEU A 141 1.08 7.19 -17.32
CA LEU A 141 0.19 8.08 -18.07
C LEU A 141 -1.11 8.31 -17.29
N ASP A 142 -1.69 7.25 -16.71
CA ASP A 142 -2.89 7.36 -15.88
C ASP A 142 -2.61 8.21 -14.63
N TYR A 143 -1.44 8.02 -13.99
CA TYR A 143 -0.97 8.86 -12.90
C TYR A 143 -0.93 10.34 -13.28
N ILE A 144 -0.33 10.69 -14.43
CA ILE A 144 -0.22 12.08 -14.88
C ILE A 144 -1.59 12.71 -15.15
N VAL A 145 -2.49 11.97 -15.80
CA VAL A 145 -3.85 12.42 -16.10
C VAL A 145 -4.68 12.59 -14.83
N CYS A 146 -4.54 11.68 -13.87
CA CYS A 146 -5.23 11.78 -12.59
C CYS A 146 -4.66 12.88 -11.69
N ASN A 147 -3.33 13.06 -11.68
CA ASN A 147 -2.67 14.08 -10.87
C ASN A 147 -3.01 15.50 -11.33
N SER A 148 -3.32 15.72 -12.61
CA SER A 148 -3.78 17.03 -13.09
C SER A 148 -5.20 17.40 -12.68
N SER A 149 -5.99 16.42 -12.21
CA SER A 149 -7.38 16.64 -11.75
C SER A 149 -7.57 16.47 -10.24
N HIS A 150 -6.57 15.97 -9.51
CA HIS A 150 -6.64 15.77 -8.06
C HIS A 150 -6.23 17.04 -7.30
N ASN A 151 -7.03 17.45 -6.30
CA ASN A 151 -6.77 18.67 -5.52
C ASN A 151 -5.71 18.46 -4.43
N ALA A 152 -5.55 17.22 -3.96
CA ALA A 152 -4.55 16.84 -2.98
C ALA A 152 -3.31 16.20 -3.65
N PRO A 153 -2.17 16.09 -2.94
CA PRO A 153 -0.99 15.42 -3.47
C PRO A 153 -1.28 13.98 -3.91
N LEU A 154 -0.97 13.66 -5.17
CA LEU A 154 -0.94 12.31 -5.71
C LEU A 154 0.52 11.88 -5.89
N ILE A 155 0.95 10.87 -5.14
CA ILE A 155 2.37 10.53 -4.98
C ILE A 155 2.61 9.08 -5.40
N VAL A 156 3.57 8.88 -6.30
CA VAL A 156 4.11 7.55 -6.60
C VAL A 156 5.15 7.17 -5.53
N THR A 157 5.08 5.94 -5.03
CA THR A 157 6.04 5.39 -4.06
C THR A 157 7.46 5.39 -4.60
N ASP A 158 8.44 5.50 -3.70
CA ASP A 158 9.85 5.45 -4.08
C ASP A 158 10.21 4.02 -4.56
N PRO A 159 10.84 3.84 -5.74
CA PRO A 159 11.20 2.52 -6.27
C PRO A 159 12.09 1.68 -5.35
N ARG A 160 12.86 2.33 -4.48
CA ARG A 160 13.69 1.67 -3.46
C ARG A 160 12.82 1.00 -2.40
N PHE A 161 11.71 1.64 -2.03
CA PHE A 161 10.72 1.11 -1.10
C PHE A 161 9.93 -0.03 -1.75
N ASP A 162 9.51 0.13 -3.02
CA ASP A 162 8.86 -0.94 -3.78
C ASP A 162 9.73 -2.22 -3.83
N LEU A 163 11.03 -2.06 -4.07
CA LEU A 163 11.96 -3.19 -4.13
C LEU A 163 12.23 -3.81 -2.76
N LEU A 164 12.25 -3.01 -1.69
CA LEU A 164 12.35 -3.51 -0.32
C LEU A 164 11.13 -4.39 0.01
N CYS A 165 9.91 -3.90 -0.23
CA CYS A 165 8.69 -4.65 0.01
C CYS A 165 8.65 -5.96 -0.81
N ALA A 166 9.03 -5.92 -2.09
CA ALA A 166 9.11 -7.11 -2.93
C ALA A 166 10.08 -8.16 -2.38
N ARG A 167 11.22 -7.74 -1.82
CA ARG A 167 12.19 -8.65 -1.19
C ARG A 167 11.66 -9.26 0.10
N ILE A 168 11.04 -8.45 0.96
CA ILE A 168 10.47 -8.91 2.23
C ILE A 168 9.40 -9.96 1.98
N VAL A 169 8.37 -9.68 1.18
CA VAL A 169 7.28 -10.66 0.95
C VAL A 169 7.80 -11.93 0.26
N LYS A 170 8.77 -11.80 -0.65
CA LYS A 170 9.39 -12.97 -1.30
C LYS A 170 10.14 -13.82 -0.29
N TYR A 171 10.82 -13.22 0.69
CA TYR A 171 11.47 -13.96 1.76
C TYR A 171 10.47 -14.76 2.59
N TYR A 172 9.38 -14.14 3.05
CA TYR A 172 8.35 -14.84 3.82
C TYR A 172 7.72 -15.98 3.01
N SER A 173 7.39 -15.75 1.74
CA SER A 173 6.82 -16.79 0.86
C SER A 173 7.80 -17.94 0.61
N LEU A 174 9.09 -17.64 0.36
CA LEU A 174 10.13 -18.67 0.20
C LEU A 174 10.31 -19.49 1.49
N LYS A 175 10.39 -18.81 2.65
CA LYS A 175 10.53 -19.44 3.95
C LYS A 175 9.38 -20.41 4.21
N ARG A 176 8.13 -19.93 4.08
CA ARG A 176 6.91 -20.73 4.29
C ARG A 176 6.86 -21.92 3.33
N PHE A 177 7.21 -21.72 2.06
CA PHE A 177 7.27 -22.80 1.07
C PHE A 177 8.23 -23.91 1.47
N VAL A 178 9.44 -23.58 1.92
CA VAL A 178 10.42 -24.59 2.37
C VAL A 178 9.92 -25.30 3.62
N GLU A 179 9.39 -24.55 4.60
CA GLU A 179 8.92 -25.10 5.88
C GLU A 179 7.72 -26.03 5.71
N GLU A 180 6.79 -25.72 4.80
CA GLU A 180 5.57 -26.51 4.62
C GLU A 180 5.73 -27.68 3.64
N THR A 181 6.54 -27.51 2.60
CA THR A 181 6.64 -28.51 1.53
C THR A 181 7.91 -29.37 1.61
N GLY A 182 8.93 -28.91 2.33
CA GLY A 182 10.26 -29.52 2.34
C GLY A 182 11.02 -29.45 1.01
N LYS A 183 10.49 -28.72 0.02
CA LYS A 183 11.06 -28.61 -1.32
C LYS A 183 12.19 -27.59 -1.39
N SER A 184 12.98 -27.67 -2.46
CA SER A 184 14.06 -26.72 -2.73
C SER A 184 13.53 -25.35 -3.16
N LEU A 185 14.27 -24.28 -2.87
CA LEU A 185 13.88 -22.91 -3.23
C LEU A 185 13.68 -22.72 -4.74
N ASP A 186 14.36 -23.50 -5.58
CA ASP A 186 14.25 -23.43 -7.04
C ASP A 186 12.85 -23.84 -7.55
N GLU A 187 12.12 -24.64 -6.78
CA GLU A 187 10.75 -25.06 -7.10
C GLU A 187 9.69 -24.01 -6.73
N TRP A 188 10.04 -23.02 -5.90
CA TRP A 188 9.09 -22.00 -5.44
C TRP A 188 8.46 -21.23 -6.60
N GLY A 189 9.26 -20.92 -7.63
CA GLY A 189 8.82 -20.11 -8.76
C GLY A 189 7.67 -20.76 -9.54
N SER A 190 7.70 -22.09 -9.71
CA SER A 190 6.65 -22.85 -10.38
C SER A 190 5.38 -22.97 -9.53
N ALA A 191 5.50 -22.93 -8.20
CA ALA A 191 4.37 -23.01 -7.28
C ALA A 191 3.64 -21.67 -7.07
N HIS A 192 4.33 -20.54 -7.23
CA HIS A 192 3.83 -19.20 -6.88
C HIS A 192 3.77 -18.23 -8.07
N ASP A 193 3.80 -18.74 -9.31
CA ASP A 193 3.85 -17.91 -10.52
C ASP A 193 4.95 -16.83 -10.42
N GLY A 194 6.18 -17.25 -10.10
CA GLY A 194 7.24 -16.39 -9.56
C GLY A 194 7.62 -15.16 -10.40
N SER A 195 7.30 -15.14 -11.70
CA SER A 195 7.47 -13.96 -12.58
C SER A 195 6.42 -12.86 -12.34
N MET A 196 5.24 -13.25 -11.85
CA MET A 196 4.09 -12.39 -11.57
C MET A 196 3.90 -12.13 -10.07
N PHE A 197 4.62 -12.87 -9.22
CA PHE A 197 4.56 -12.73 -7.76
C PHE A 197 4.83 -11.29 -7.32
N HIS A 198 3.93 -10.78 -6.49
CA HIS A 198 3.96 -9.39 -6.03
C HIS A 198 3.31 -9.27 -4.65
N TYR A 199 3.68 -8.26 -3.87
CA TYR A 199 2.99 -7.91 -2.62
C TYR A 199 1.58 -7.37 -2.88
N SER A 200 0.67 -7.54 -1.92
CA SER A 200 -0.64 -6.88 -1.91
C SER A 200 -0.50 -5.38 -1.61
N SER A 201 -1.50 -4.58 -2.02
CA SER A 201 -1.54 -3.16 -1.66
C SER A 201 -1.57 -2.95 -0.14
N GLY A 202 -2.16 -3.90 0.58
CA GLY A 202 -2.23 -3.85 2.05
C GLY A 202 -0.86 -4.02 2.69
N MET A 203 -0.08 -4.99 2.23
CA MET A 203 1.28 -5.21 2.73
C MET A 203 2.13 -3.95 2.59
N GLN A 204 2.12 -3.34 1.41
CA GLN A 204 2.92 -2.14 1.19
C GLN A 204 2.41 -0.94 2.01
N ALA A 205 1.09 -0.80 2.20
CA ALA A 205 0.53 0.23 3.06
C ALA A 205 0.89 0.04 4.54
N VAL A 206 0.94 -1.21 5.02
CA VAL A 206 1.43 -1.53 6.37
C VAL A 206 2.90 -1.14 6.51
N MET A 207 3.75 -1.53 5.55
CA MET A 207 5.17 -1.13 5.54
C MET A 207 5.33 0.39 5.43
N LEU A 208 4.44 1.07 4.71
CA LEU A 208 4.43 2.53 4.63
C LEU A 208 4.16 3.15 6.00
N ALA A 209 3.12 2.67 6.70
CA ALA A 209 2.78 3.11 8.05
C ALA A 209 3.92 2.84 9.03
N VAL A 210 4.58 1.67 8.91
CA VAL A 210 5.79 1.35 9.67
C VAL A 210 6.88 2.38 9.42
N GLY A 211 7.06 2.89 8.20
CA GLY A 211 8.04 3.95 7.91
C GLY A 211 7.68 5.31 8.51
N ILE A 212 6.40 5.70 8.45
CA ILE A 212 5.99 7.09 8.67
C ILE A 212 5.31 7.36 10.02
N CYS A 213 5.12 6.34 10.88
CA CYS A 213 4.37 6.48 12.14
C CYS A 213 5.12 5.89 13.34
N ASP A 214 4.87 6.42 14.54
CA ASP A 214 5.42 5.96 15.81
C ASP A 214 4.62 4.79 16.43
N LYS A 215 3.34 4.66 16.05
CA LYS A 215 2.46 3.53 16.38
C LYS A 215 1.62 3.14 15.17
N VAL A 216 1.47 1.83 14.93
CA VAL A 216 0.71 1.28 13.82
C VAL A 216 -0.36 0.31 14.32
N SER A 217 -1.60 0.51 13.92
CA SER A 217 -2.71 -0.41 14.16
C SER A 217 -3.22 -0.94 12.82
N ILE A 218 -3.24 -2.26 12.66
CA ILE A 218 -3.55 -2.97 11.42
C ILE A 218 -4.96 -3.57 11.56
N PHE A 219 -5.94 -3.06 10.80
CA PHE A 219 -7.34 -3.47 10.89
C PHE A 219 -7.78 -4.20 9.63
N GLY A 220 -8.46 -5.34 9.75
CA GLY A 220 -9.08 -5.99 8.59
C GLY A 220 -8.07 -6.65 7.65
N PHE A 221 -7.02 -7.22 8.22
CA PHE A 221 -6.04 -8.08 7.56
C PHE A 221 -6.16 -9.48 8.15
N GLY A 222 -6.39 -10.48 7.31
CA GLY A 222 -6.68 -11.84 7.74
C GLY A 222 -7.97 -12.38 7.14
N LYS A 223 -8.17 -13.67 7.39
CA LYS A 223 -9.27 -14.46 6.83
C LYS A 223 -10.13 -15.04 7.95
N SER A 224 -11.43 -15.10 7.70
CA SER A 224 -12.36 -15.92 8.48
C SER A 224 -13.20 -16.74 7.53
N ALA A 225 -13.42 -18.03 7.84
CA ALA A 225 -14.19 -18.94 6.98
C ALA A 225 -15.62 -18.45 6.71
N SER A 226 -16.15 -17.59 7.59
CA SER A 226 -17.48 -16.99 7.48
C SER A 226 -17.49 -15.59 6.84
N ALA A 227 -16.32 -14.98 6.64
CA ALA A 227 -16.20 -13.61 6.15
C ALA A 227 -16.00 -13.55 4.63
N ARG A 228 -16.49 -12.46 4.02
CA ARG A 228 -16.24 -12.14 2.61
C ARG A 228 -14.80 -11.64 2.44
N HIS A 229 -14.26 -11.74 1.23
CA HIS A 229 -12.92 -11.22 0.94
C HIS A 229 -12.90 -9.69 1.02
N HIS A 230 -13.94 -9.02 0.51
CA HIS A 230 -14.16 -7.60 0.74
C HIS A 230 -15.43 -7.35 1.56
N TYR A 231 -15.37 -6.47 2.56
CA TYR A 231 -16.55 -6.10 3.34
C TYR A 231 -17.60 -5.32 2.51
N HIS A 232 -17.17 -4.65 1.44
CA HIS A 232 -18.00 -3.78 0.61
C HIS A 232 -18.30 -4.33 -0.80
N THR A 233 -17.82 -5.53 -1.17
CA THR A 233 -18.12 -6.16 -2.48
C THR A 233 -18.48 -7.63 -2.33
N ASN A 234 -19.18 -8.20 -3.31
CA ASN A 234 -19.56 -9.63 -3.32
C ASN A 234 -18.38 -10.59 -3.57
N GLN A 235 -17.15 -10.09 -3.64
CA GLN A 235 -15.96 -10.91 -3.83
C GLN A 235 -15.70 -11.77 -2.58
N LYS A 236 -15.58 -13.08 -2.79
CA LYS A 236 -15.35 -14.07 -1.72
C LYS A 236 -13.95 -14.66 -1.71
N ALA A 237 -13.21 -14.57 -2.82
CA ALA A 237 -11.89 -15.19 -2.97
C ALA A 237 -10.77 -14.14 -3.12
N GLU A 238 -9.63 -14.48 -2.53
CA GLU A 238 -8.34 -13.81 -2.68
C GLU A 238 -7.78 -14.00 -4.09
N LEU A 239 -6.99 -13.02 -4.54
CA LEU A 239 -6.23 -13.14 -5.78
C LEU A 239 -5.03 -14.07 -5.58
N ARG A 240 -4.84 -15.04 -6.49
CA ARG A 240 -3.71 -15.99 -6.44
C ARG A 240 -2.32 -15.36 -6.64
N LEU A 241 -2.27 -14.08 -7.02
CA LEU A 241 -1.03 -13.36 -7.33
C LEU A 241 -0.25 -12.92 -6.07
N HIS A 242 -0.88 -13.03 -4.90
CA HIS A 242 -0.29 -12.69 -3.60
C HIS A 242 -0.29 -13.93 -2.72
N ASP A 243 0.76 -14.11 -1.94
CA ASP A 243 0.82 -15.12 -0.87
C ASP A 243 0.39 -14.45 0.44
N TYR A 244 -0.93 -14.40 0.67
CA TYR A 244 -1.51 -13.70 1.83
C TYR A 244 -1.06 -14.28 3.16
N GLU A 245 -0.85 -15.59 3.24
CA GLU A 245 -0.35 -16.23 4.47
C GLU A 245 1.07 -15.74 4.79
N ALA A 246 1.94 -15.64 3.79
CA ALA A 246 3.27 -15.04 3.96
C ALA A 246 3.21 -13.56 4.40
N GLU A 247 2.21 -12.80 3.95
CA GLU A 247 1.98 -11.43 4.43
C GLU A 247 1.47 -11.39 5.87
N TYR A 248 0.62 -12.36 6.27
CA TYR A 248 0.14 -12.47 7.64
C TYR A 248 1.27 -12.83 8.61
N ASP A 249 2.21 -13.69 8.20
CA ASP A 249 3.43 -13.97 8.96
C ASP A 249 4.27 -12.71 9.16
N LEU A 250 4.42 -11.88 8.12
CA LEU A 250 5.09 -10.57 8.23
C LEU A 250 4.37 -9.67 9.23
N TYR A 251 3.04 -9.57 9.20
CA TYR A 251 2.32 -8.73 10.17
C TYR A 251 2.50 -9.26 11.59
N HIS A 252 2.50 -10.57 11.77
CA HIS A 252 2.74 -11.19 13.06
C HIS A 252 4.14 -10.86 13.59
N ASP A 253 5.17 -10.95 12.75
CA ASP A 253 6.53 -10.56 13.13
C ASP A 253 6.63 -9.06 13.40
N LEU A 254 5.98 -8.18 12.64
CA LEU A 254 5.95 -6.74 12.94
C LEU A 254 5.40 -6.43 14.34
N VAL A 255 4.45 -7.24 14.84
CA VAL A 255 3.87 -7.08 16.18
C VAL A 255 4.72 -7.72 17.27
N ASN A 256 5.21 -8.94 17.04
CA ASN A 256 5.79 -9.78 18.09
C ASN A 256 7.32 -9.86 18.04
N ASN A 257 7.92 -9.75 16.86
CA ASN A 257 9.36 -9.86 16.65
C ASN A 257 9.85 -8.99 15.48
N PRO A 258 9.70 -7.65 15.56
CA PRO A 258 9.95 -6.78 14.41
C PRO A 258 11.41 -6.81 13.92
N GLN A 259 12.35 -7.17 14.80
CA GLN A 259 13.77 -7.30 14.45
C GLN A 259 14.07 -8.52 13.56
N ALA A 260 13.13 -9.47 13.43
CA ALA A 260 13.27 -10.60 12.51
C ALA A 260 12.96 -10.22 11.04
N VAL A 261 12.33 -9.07 10.80
CA VAL A 261 12.00 -8.62 9.43
C VAL A 261 13.29 -8.30 8.67
N PRO A 262 13.63 -9.04 7.59
CA PRO A 262 14.92 -8.90 6.93
C PRO A 262 15.00 -7.67 6.02
N PHE A 263 16.21 -7.38 5.55
CA PHE A 263 16.53 -6.35 4.55
C PHE A 263 16.29 -4.89 4.98
N ILE A 264 15.85 -4.70 6.22
CA ILE A 264 15.77 -3.39 6.87
C ILE A 264 17.08 -3.18 7.64
N LYS A 265 17.58 -1.95 7.63
CA LYS A 265 18.81 -1.59 8.36
C LYS A 265 18.62 -1.85 9.87
N ASP A 266 19.59 -2.51 10.52
CA ASP A 266 19.53 -2.88 11.94
C ASP A 266 19.34 -1.70 12.91
N THR A 267 19.67 -0.47 12.49
CA THR A 267 19.47 0.74 13.30
C THR A 267 18.05 1.30 13.21
N PHE A 268 17.20 0.77 12.33
CA PHE A 268 15.84 1.24 12.15
C PHE A 268 15.00 0.94 13.38
N LYS A 269 14.32 1.96 13.90
CA LYS A 269 13.43 1.82 15.06
C LYS A 269 12.01 1.52 14.61
N PHE A 270 11.65 0.24 14.65
CA PHE A 270 10.29 -0.20 14.39
C PHE A 270 9.31 0.44 15.39
N PRO A 271 8.14 0.91 14.93
CA PRO A 271 7.09 1.42 15.80
C PRO A 271 6.37 0.28 16.53
N ALA A 272 5.66 0.61 17.60
CA ALA A 272 4.75 -0.35 18.22
C ALA A 272 3.62 -0.69 17.26
N ALA A 273 3.40 -1.99 17.00
CA ALA A 273 2.35 -2.47 16.10
C ALA A 273 1.29 -3.31 16.85
N ALA A 274 0.04 -3.25 16.38
CA ALA A 274 -1.04 -4.11 16.86
C ALA A 274 -1.95 -4.53 15.70
N ILE A 275 -2.47 -5.76 15.74
CA ILE A 275 -3.41 -6.29 14.73
C ILE A 275 -4.80 -6.44 15.34
N TYR A 276 -5.81 -6.04 14.58
CA TYR A 276 -7.22 -6.12 14.91
C TYR A 276 -7.96 -6.89 13.82
N GLN A 277 -8.44 -8.07 14.22
CA GLN A 277 -9.27 -8.99 13.42
C GLN A 277 -10.71 -8.94 13.93
#